data_AF-A0A447G7P6-F1
#
_entry.id   AF-A0A447G7P6-F1
#
_cell.length_a   1.000
_cell.length_b   1.000
_cell.length_c   1.000
_cell.angle_alpha   90.00
_cell.angle_beta   90.00
_cell.angle_gamma   90.00
#
_symmetry.space_group_name_H-M   'P 1'
#
loop_
_entity.id
_entity.type
_entity.pdbx_description
1 polymer ?
#
loop_
_entity_poly.entity_id
_entity_poly.type
_entity_poly.pdbx_seq_one_letter_code
_entity_poly.pdbx_strand_id
1 'polypeptide(L)' 'MRYFKDYHDVARVDADEFGHAFLHARAETFNYRTNTWREDPMVSTQMMLRGEYESCTQAEAEQVIADFQARRRTG' A
#
# COMPACT_ATOMS: atom_id res chain seq x y z
N MET A 1 5.64 9.27 4.82
CA MET A 1 4.81 8.19 4.25
C MET A 1 4.27 8.56 2.87
N ARG A 2 4.70 7.84 1.84
CA ARG A 2 4.12 7.85 0.49
C ARG A 2 3.13 6.70 0.33
N TYR A 3 2.08 6.89 -0.46
CA TYR A 3 1.04 5.89 -0.69
C TYR A 3 1.16 5.25 -2.07
N PHE A 4 0.84 3.97 -2.10
CA PHE A 4 0.89 3.13 -3.27
C PHE A 4 -0.35 2.26 -3.31
N LYS A 5 -0.87 2.00 -4.50
CA LYS A 5 -2.01 1.12 -4.71
C LYS A 5 -1.73 0.17 -5.86
N ASP A 6 -2.28 -1.02 -5.78
CA ASP A 6 -2.47 -1.90 -6.93
C ASP A 6 -3.98 -2.23 -7.07
N TYR A 7 -4.32 -3.20 -7.92
CA TYR A 7 -5.73 -3.61 -8.11
C TYR A 7 -6.36 -4.29 -6.88
N HIS A 8 -5.57 -4.74 -5.91
CA HIS A 8 -5.95 -5.62 -4.82
C HIS A 8 -5.56 -5.12 -3.42
N ASP A 9 -4.57 -4.24 -3.31
CA ASP A 9 -3.93 -3.84 -2.08
C ASP A 9 -3.52 -2.37 -2.07
N VAL A 10 -3.33 -1.85 -0.86
CA VAL A 10 -2.86 -0.50 -0.60
C VAL A 10 -1.68 -0.60 0.36
N ALA A 11 -0.61 0.08 -0.01
CA ALA A 11 0.62 0.11 0.77
C ALA A 11 1.05 1.55 1.05
N ARG A 12 1.78 1.75 2.14
CA ARG A 12 2.45 3.01 2.46
C ARG A 12 3.90 2.75 2.84
N VAL A 13 4.80 3.59 2.36
CA VAL A 13 6.25 3.46 2.58
C VAL A 13 6.82 4.74 3.17
N ASP A 14 7.66 4.62 4.18
CA ASP A 14 8.35 5.73 4.82
C ASP A 14 9.63 6.10 4.09
N ALA A 15 9.46 6.66 2.89
CA ALA A 15 10.57 7.12 2.06
C ALA A 15 10.20 8.42 1.35
N ASP A 16 11.18 9.31 1.22
CA ASP A 16 11.03 10.58 0.52
C ASP A 16 11.16 10.43 -1.00
N GLU A 17 11.87 9.40 -1.47
CA GLU A 17 12.14 9.13 -2.89
C GLU A 17 12.28 7.63 -3.19
N PHE A 18 12.12 7.26 -4.47
CA PHE A 18 12.46 5.92 -4.97
C PHE A 18 13.97 5.83 -5.16
N GLY A 19 14.62 4.88 -4.49
CA GLY A 19 16.07 4.71 -4.51
C GLY A 19 16.53 3.59 -3.59
N HIS A 20 17.84 3.49 -3.32
CA HIS A 20 18.38 2.44 -2.45
C HIS A 20 17.80 2.49 -1.02
N ALA A 21 17.49 3.70 -0.51
CA ALA A 21 16.83 3.87 0.78
C ALA A 21 15.40 3.29 0.80
N PHE A 22 14.72 3.26 -0.35
CA PHE A 22 13.37 2.71 -0.48
C PHE A 22 13.32 1.21 -0.17
N LEU A 23 14.37 0.44 -0.52
CA LEU A 23 14.46 -1.00 -0.22
C LEU A 23 14.45 -1.32 1.27
N HIS A 24 14.94 -0.38 2.09
CA HIS A 24 15.09 -0.55 3.53
C HIS A 24 14.11 0.32 4.32
N ALA A 25 13.27 1.08 3.63
CA ALA A 25 12.25 1.92 4.25
C ALA A 25 11.18 1.07 4.93
N ARG A 26 10.63 1.59 6.03
CA ARG A 26 9.49 0.95 6.68
C ARG A 26 8.31 0.97 5.72
N ALA A 27 7.74 -0.19 5.47
CA ALA A 27 6.60 -0.32 4.58
C ALA A 27 5.46 -1.07 5.27
N GLU A 28 4.23 -0.64 5.02
CA GLU A 28 3.03 -1.20 5.62
C GLU A 28 1.99 -1.45 4.54
N THR A 29 1.30 -2.59 4.60
CA THR A 29 0.14 -2.93 3.76
C THR A 29 -1.14 -2.86 4.57
N PHE A 30 -2.26 -2.63 3.89
CA PHE A 30 -3.54 -2.52 4.56
C PHE A 30 -4.23 -3.89 4.70
N ASN A 31 -4.42 -4.37 5.92
CA ASN A 31 -5.16 -5.59 6.15
C ASN A 31 -6.67 -5.31 6.17
N TYR A 32 -7.34 -5.60 5.07
CA TYR A 32 -8.80 -5.44 4.91
C TYR A 32 -9.65 -6.29 5.86
N ARG A 33 -9.11 -7.40 6.38
CA ARG A 33 -9.84 -8.28 7.30
C ARG A 33 -9.88 -7.71 8.71
N THR A 34 -8.76 -7.17 9.18
CA THR A 34 -8.64 -6.60 10.53
C THR A 34 -8.81 -5.09 10.57
N ASN A 35 -8.91 -4.44 9.41
CA ASN A 35 -9.02 -2.98 9.26
C ASN A 35 -7.82 -2.25 9.89
N THR A 36 -6.61 -2.77 9.68
CA THR A 36 -5.38 -2.26 10.29
C THR A 36 -4.23 -2.26 9.30
N TRP A 37 -3.35 -1.26 9.42
CA TRP A 37 -2.04 -1.29 8.77
C TRP A 37 -1.15 -2.35 9.43
N ARG A 38 -0.43 -3.12 8.61
CA ARG A 38 0.54 -4.11 9.08
C ARG A 38 1.87 -3.85 8.39
N GLU A 39 2.95 -3.86 9.16
CA GLU A 39 4.29 -3.78 8.60
C GLU A 39 4.59 -4.99 7.70
N ASP A 40 5.03 -4.70 6.48
CA ASP A 40 5.48 -5.66 5.49
C ASP A 40 6.75 -5.12 4.81
N PRO A 41 7.95 -5.48 5.31
CA PRO A 41 9.20 -5.00 4.75
C PRO A 41 9.49 -5.54 3.33
N MET A 42 8.75 -6.56 2.86
CA MET A 42 8.95 -7.09 1.52
C MET A 42 8.23 -6.27 0.46
N VAL A 43 7.20 -5.49 0.82
CA VAL A 43 6.39 -4.78 -0.17
C VAL A 43 7.21 -3.72 -0.91
N SER A 44 8.11 -2.98 -0.23
CA SER A 44 8.99 -2.00 -0.87
C SER A 44 9.91 -2.64 -1.93
N THR A 45 10.39 -3.85 -1.66
CA THR A 45 11.18 -4.65 -2.61
C THR A 45 10.31 -5.11 -3.79
N GLN A 46 9.08 -5.57 -3.53
CA GLN A 46 8.14 -5.98 -4.59
C GLN A 46 7.76 -4.81 -5.50
N MET A 47 7.50 -3.64 -4.92
CA MET A 47 7.19 -2.40 -5.66
C MET A 47 8.30 -2.07 -6.66
N MET A 48 9.57 -2.08 -6.23
CA MET A 48 10.69 -1.75 -7.11
C MET A 48 11.00 -2.83 -8.14
N LEU A 49 10.87 -4.12 -7.79
CA LEU A 49 11.26 -5.21 -8.69
C LEU A 49 10.17 -5.58 -9.69
N ARG A 50 8.90 -5.50 -9.29
CA ARG A 50 7.77 -5.96 -10.11
C ARG A 50 6.98 -4.82 -10.75
N GLY A 51 7.07 -3.61 -10.21
CA GLY A 51 6.30 -2.46 -10.71
C GLY A 51 4.79 -2.64 -10.58
N GLU A 52 4.34 -3.53 -9.70
CA GLU A 52 2.92 -3.88 -9.52
C GLU A 52 2.12 -2.77 -8.81
N TYR A 53 2.82 -1.84 -8.16
CA TYR A 53 2.22 -0.76 -7.39
C TYR A 53 2.41 0.60 -8.07
N GLU A 54 1.34 1.35 -8.16
CA GLU A 54 1.33 2.72 -8.67
C GLU A 54 1.33 3.71 -7.50
N SER A 55 2.13 4.78 -7.64
CA SER A 55 2.08 5.89 -6.68
C SER A 55 0.71 6.55 -6.73
N CYS A 56 0.12 6.81 -5.55
CA CYS A 56 -1.17 7.46 -5.44
C CYS A 56 -1.18 8.49 -4.30
N THR A 57 -2.21 9.32 -4.29
CA THR A 57 -2.48 10.21 -3.16
C THR A 57 -3.08 9.43 -1.99
N GLN A 58 -2.96 10.00 -0.79
CA GLN A 58 -3.62 9.44 0.39
C GLN A 58 -5.13 9.27 0.20
N ALA A 59 -5.80 10.26 -0.42
CA ALA A 59 -7.24 10.22 -0.67
C ALA A 59 -7.62 9.05 -1.60
N GLU A 60 -6.82 8.77 -2.63
CA GLU A 60 -7.06 7.61 -3.51
C GLU A 60 -6.85 6.27 -2.78
N ALA A 61 -5.82 6.17 -1.94
CA ALA A 61 -5.60 4.99 -1.11
C ALA A 61 -6.78 4.75 -0.15
N GLU A 62 -7.28 5.80 0.50
CA GLU A 62 -8.45 5.74 1.37
C GLU A 62 -9.72 5.35 0.61
N GLN A 63 -9.90 5.85 -0.62
CA GLN A 63 -11.03 5.47 -1.48
C GLN A 63 -10.99 3.98 -1.84
N VAL A 64 -9.83 3.45 -2.21
CA VAL A 64 -9.67 2.01 -2.51
C VAL A 64 -10.00 1.18 -1.27
N ILE A 65 -9.54 1.61 -0.09
CA ILE A 65 -9.86 0.94 1.18
C ILE A 65 -11.37 0.92 1.42
N ALA A 66 -12.04 2.08 1.27
CA ALA A 66 -13.47 2.20 1.46
C ALA A 66 -14.26 1.33 0.46
N ASP A 67 -13.86 1.30 -0.81
CA ASP A 67 -14.50 0.52 -1.86
C ASP A 67 -14.42 -0.99 -1.57
N PHE A 68 -13.24 -1.48 -1.15
CA PHE A 68 -13.07 -2.88 -0.76
C PHE A 68 -13.92 -3.25 0.45
N GLN A 69 -14.01 -2.37 1.44
CA GLN A 69 -14.85 -2.58 2.62
C GLN A 69 -16.34 -2.60 2.26
N ALA A 70 -16.78 -1.71 1.38
CA ALA A 70 -18.17 -1.66 0.92
C ALA A 70 -18.56 -2.97 0.20
N ARG A 71 -17.70 -3.46 -0.71
CA ARG A 71 -17.91 -4.72 -1.45
C ARG A 71 -18.03 -5.93 -0.51
N ARG A 72 -17.22 -5.98 0.56
CA ARG A 72 -17.29 -7.06 1.57
C ARG A 72 -18.55 -7.02 2.43
N ARG A 73 -19.21 -5.86 2.55
CA ARG A 73 -20.43 -5.70 3.36
C ARG A 73 -21.68 -6.20 2.63
N THR A 74 -21.64 -6.22 1.30
CA THR A 74 -22.75 -6.60 0.42
C THR A 74 -22.69 -8.04 -0.09
N GLY A 75 -21.61 -8.77 0.22
CA GLY A 75 -21.38 -10.16 -0.21
C GLY A 75 -21.51 -11.17 0.91
#